data_AF-A0AAN8GGQ8-F1
#
_entry.id   AF-A0AAN8GGQ8-F1
#
_cell.length_a   1.000
_cell.length_b   1.000
_cell.length_c   1.000
_cell.angle_alpha   90.00
_cell.angle_beta   90.00
_cell.angle_gamma   90.00
#
_symmetry.space_group_name_H-M   'P 1'
#
loop_
_entity.id
_entity.type
_entity.pdbx_description
1 polymer ?
#
loop_
_entity_poly.entity_id
_entity_poly.type
_entity_poly.pdbx_seq_one_letter_code
_entity_poly.pdbx_strand_id
1 'polypeptide(L)'
;MEEDLKAVSLFLGKNKFLFGEKPCEVDCAVFGQLSQFCWHMPGLYGETLIHEKYPNLKEYCYRMKKAFWPELGTKARSKLDKK
;
A
#
# COMPACT_ATOMS: atom_id res chain seq x y z
N MET A 1 15.36 2.44 1.65
CA MET A 1 14.07 1.98 1.07
C MET A 1 13.65 0.64 1.62
N GLU A 2 14.38 -0.46 1.36
CA GLU A 2 13.97 -1.78 1.87
C GLU A 2 13.98 -1.84 3.41
N GLU A 3 15.00 -1.27 4.05
CA GLU A 3 15.05 -1.19 5.51
C GLU A 3 13.88 -0.38 6.10
N ASP A 4 13.46 0.68 5.42
CA ASP A 4 12.29 1.48 5.81
C ASP A 4 11.00 0.65 5.70
N LEU A 5 10.82 -0.08 4.59
CA LEU A 5 9.69 -0.99 4.41
C LEU A 5 9.69 -2.11 5.45
N LYS A 6 10.86 -2.65 5.78
CA LYS A 6 11.02 -3.63 6.86
C LYS A 6 10.61 -3.04 8.20
N ALA A 7 11.04 -1.83 8.52
CA ALA A 7 10.69 -1.15 9.77
C ALA A 7 9.18 -0.90 9.86
N VAL A 8 8.55 -0.41 8.80
CA VAL A 8 7.09 -0.20 8.76
C VAL A 8 6.34 -1.54 8.86
N SER A 9 6.82 -2.59 8.18
CA SER A 9 6.24 -3.93 8.25
C SER A 9 6.32 -4.50 9.67
N LEU A 10 7.45 -4.34 10.35
CA LEU A 10 7.63 -4.77 11.74
C LEU A 10 6.76 -3.95 12.70
N PHE A 11 6.68 -2.64 12.51
CA PHE A 11 5.89 -1.74 13.34
C PHE A 11 4.39 -2.02 13.21
N LEU A 12 3.89 -2.23 11.98
CA LEU A 12 2.53 -2.67 11.73
C LEU A 12 2.29 -4.06 12.35
N GLY A 13 3.24 -4.98 12.17
CA GLY A 13 3.17 -6.33 12.72
C GLY A 13 1.87 -7.04 12.32
N LYS A 14 1.05 -7.37 13.33
CA LYS A 14 -0.27 -8.00 13.19
C LYS A 14 -1.44 -7.01 13.34
N ASN A 15 -1.14 -5.74 13.59
CA ASN A 15 -2.16 -4.72 13.78
C ASN A 15 -2.87 -4.40 12.46
N LYS A 16 -4.12 -3.96 12.57
CA LYS A 16 -4.92 -3.60 11.40
C LYS A 16 -4.42 -2.30 10.77
N PHE A 17 -4.06 -1.33 11.61
CA PHE A 17 -3.50 -0.01 11.30
C PHE A 17 -2.29 0.26 12.21
N LEU A 18 -1.50 1.30 11.91
CA LEU A 18 -0.23 1.58 12.57
C LEU A 18 -0.35 1.80 14.08
N PHE A 19 -1.46 2.38 14.54
CA PHE A 19 -1.71 2.66 15.96
C PHE A 19 -2.91 1.89 16.54
N GLY A 20 -3.28 0.75 15.94
CA GLY A 20 -4.28 -0.16 16.49
C GLY A 20 -5.41 -0.51 15.52
N GLU A 21 -6.65 -0.46 15.99
CA GLU A 21 -7.82 -0.93 15.23
C GLU A 21 -8.48 0.12 14.34
N LYS A 22 -8.24 1.40 14.61
CA LYS A 22 -8.78 2.53 13.84
C LYS A 22 -7.67 3.21 13.05
N PRO A 23 -7.94 3.62 11.81
CA PRO A 23 -6.98 4.39 11.01
C PRO A 23 -6.79 5.79 11.59
N CYS A 24 -5.58 6.33 11.46
CA CYS A 24 -5.21 7.69 11.85
C CYS A 24 -4.51 8.44 10.70
N GLU A 25 -4.12 9.69 10.95
CA GLU A 25 -3.45 10.53 9.95
C GLU A 25 -2.14 9.92 9.45
N VAL A 26 -1.41 9.22 10.32
CA VAL A 26 -0.16 8.54 9.96
C VAL A 26 -0.43 7.40 8.97
N ASP A 27 -1.55 6.69 9.13
CA ASP A 27 -1.94 5.64 8.19
C ASP A 27 -2.14 6.21 6.78
N CYS A 28 -2.73 7.40 6.66
CA CYS A 28 -2.91 8.10 5.39
C CYS A 28 -1.57 8.46 4.73
N ALA A 29 -0.63 9.00 5.50
CA ALA A 29 0.69 9.38 5.00
C ALA A 29 1.48 8.15 4.50
N VAL A 30 1.51 7.08 5.29
CA VAL A 30 2.18 5.82 4.93
C VAL A 30 1.49 5.15 3.75
N PHE A 31 0.16 5.14 3.71
CA PHE A 31 -0.59 4.62 2.57
C PHE A 31 -0.26 5.37 1.27
N GLY A 32 -0.16 6.71 1.32
CA GLY A 32 0.19 7.52 0.16
C GLY A 32 1.49 7.05 -0.52
N GLN A 33 2.51 6.78 0.28
CA GLN A 33 3.80 6.27 -0.21
C GLN A 33 3.70 4.81 -0.69
N LEU A 34 3.13 3.91 0.12
CA LEU A 34 3.03 2.49 -0.23
C LEU A 34 2.14 2.23 -1.45
N SER A 35 1.12 3.06 -1.67
CA SER A 35 0.23 2.96 -2.83
C SER A 35 0.95 3.13 -4.16
N GLN A 36 2.07 3.87 -4.18
CA GLN A 36 2.88 4.04 -5.38
C GLN A 36 3.52 2.71 -5.78
N PHE A 37 4.12 2.02 -4.81
CA PHE A 37 4.73 0.69 -5.01
C PHE A 37 3.68 -0.41 -5.25
N CYS A 38 2.49 -0.30 -4.64
CA CYS A 38 1.43 -1.30 -4.81
C CYS A 38 0.77 -1.28 -6.20
N TRP A 39 0.55 -0.10 -6.79
CA TRP A 39 -0.29 0.02 -7.99
C TRP A 39 0.24 0.92 -9.10
N HIS A 40 1.13 1.87 -8.82
CA HIS A 40 1.50 2.92 -9.79
C HIS A 40 2.87 2.70 -10.44
N MET A 41 3.70 1.82 -9.88
CA MET A 41 5.05 1.54 -10.38
C MET A 41 5.26 0.04 -10.68
N PRO A 42 4.54 -0.52 -11.67
CA PRO A 42 4.68 -1.92 -12.02
C PRO A 42 6.07 -2.21 -12.60
N GLY A 43 6.62 -3.39 -12.29
CA GLY A 43 7.91 -3.89 -12.78
C GLY A 43 9.14 -3.33 -12.07
N LEU A 44 8.96 -2.46 -11.06
CA LEU A 44 10.06 -1.96 -10.25
C LEU A 44 10.29 -2.82 -9.00
N TYR A 45 11.52 -2.78 -8.48
CA TYR A 45 11.90 -3.54 -7.28
C TYR A 45 10.99 -3.29 -6.07
N GLY A 46 10.46 -2.07 -5.92
CA GLY A 46 9.52 -1.73 -4.86
C GLY A 46 8.19 -2.51 -4.93
N GLU A 47 7.71 -2.84 -6.14
CA GLU A 47 6.53 -3.69 -6.31
C GLU A 47 6.80 -5.09 -5.77
N THR A 48 7.91 -5.72 -6.18
CA THR A 48 8.33 -7.04 -5.70
C THR A 48 8.46 -7.06 -4.18
N LEU A 49 9.06 -6.03 -3.57
CA LEU A 49 9.18 -5.94 -2.12
C LEU A 49 7.81 -5.94 -1.42
N ILE A 50 6.84 -5.17 -1.91
CA ILE A 50 5.52 -5.11 -1.28
C ILE A 50 4.69 -6.36 -1.55
N HIS A 51 4.72 -6.90 -2.77
CA HIS A 51 3.85 -8.01 -3.17
C HIS A 51 4.36 -9.37 -2.73
N GLU A 52 5.67 -9.57 -2.65
CA GLU A 52 6.29 -10.87 -2.35
C GLU A 52 6.91 -10.89 -0.96
N LYS A 53 7.67 -9.85 -0.58
CA LYS A 53 8.45 -9.87 0.66
C LYS A 53 7.69 -9.37 1.89
N TYR A 54 6.82 -8.36 1.73
CA TYR A 54 6.07 -7.73 2.82
C TYR A 54 4.55 -7.81 2.59
N PRO A 55 3.96 -9.02 2.57
CA PRO A 55 2.53 -9.19 2.28
C PRO A 55 1.61 -8.49 3.28
N ASN A 56 2.05 -8.29 4.53
CA ASN A 56 1.28 -7.53 5.52
C ASN A 56 1.10 -6.05 5.12
N LEU A 57 2.10 -5.44 4.47
CA LEU A 57 2.02 -4.08 3.94
C LEU A 57 1.09 -4.01 2.74
N LYS A 58 1.12 -5.03 1.88
CA LYS A 58 0.15 -5.18 0.79
C LYS A 58 -1.26 -5.21 1.36
N GLU A 59 -1.56 -6.15 2.26
CA GLU A 59 -2.89 -6.27 2.87
C GLU A 59 -3.34 -4.97 3.55
N TYR A 60 -2.44 -4.30 4.28
CA TYR A 60 -2.68 -2.99 4.85
C TYR A 60 -3.10 -1.95 3.80
N CYS A 61 -2.39 -1.88 2.67
CA CYS A 61 -2.77 -0.99 1.57
C CYS A 61 -4.15 -1.32 1.02
N TYR A 62 -4.48 -2.60 0.84
CA TYR A 62 -5.81 -3.02 0.38
C TYR A 62 -6.90 -2.65 1.40
N ARG A 63 -6.64 -2.75 2.71
CA ARG A 63 -7.57 -2.30 3.76
C ARG A 63 -7.81 -0.78 3.71
N MET A 64 -6.75 0.01 3.66
CA MET A 64 -6.82 1.48 3.58
C MET A 64 -7.58 1.91 2.32
N LYS A 65 -7.24 1.34 1.17
CA LYS A 65 -7.94 1.57 -0.09
C LYS A 65 -9.43 1.23 0.02
N LYS A 66 -9.79 0.05 0.54
CA LYS A 66 -11.20 -0.35 0.67
C LYS A 66 -12.00 0.57 1.59
N ALA A 67 -11.36 1.10 2.64
CA ALA A 67 -12.02 1.97 3.62
C ALA A 67 -12.25 3.39 3.09
N PHE A 68 -11.31 3.96 2.34
CA PHE A 68 -11.28 5.39 2.01
C PHE A 68 -11.28 5.72 0.51
N TRP A 69 -10.76 4.82 -0.33
CA TRP A 69 -10.62 5.02 -1.79
C TRP A 69 -11.00 3.78 -2.60
N PRO A 70 -12.24 3.26 -2.45
CA PRO A 70 -12.66 2.03 -3.12
C PRO A 70 -12.58 2.11 -4.66
N GLU A 71 -12.61 3.31 -5.23
CA GLU A 71 -12.52 3.59 -6.66
C GLU A 71 -11.08 3.58 -7.23
N LEU A 72 -10.06 3.61 -6.36
CA LEU A 72 -8.65 3.66 -6.78
C LEU A 72 -8.33 2.43 -7.65
N GLY A 73 -7.85 2.63 -8.87
CA GLY A 73 -7.55 1.54 -9.82
C GLY A 73 -8.72 1.08 -10.72
N THR A 74 -9.98 1.34 -10.37
CA THR A 74 -11.14 0.98 -11.21
C THR A 74 -11.25 1.89 -12.44
N LYS A 75 -10.79 3.14 -12.35
CA LYS A 75 -10.83 4.13 -13.44
C LYS A 75 -9.49 4.41 -14.11
N ALA A 76 -8.37 3.93 -13.54
CA ALA A 76 -7.04 4.25 -14.06
C ALA A 76 -6.69 3.44 -15.33
N ARG A 77 -7.17 2.19 -15.44
CA ARG A 77 -6.85 1.32 -16.59
C ARG A 77 -7.59 1.69 -17.87
N SER A 78 -8.75 2.36 -17.80
CA SER A 78 -9.52 2.75 -18.99
C SER A 78 -8.88 3.87 -19.83
N LYS A 79 -7.82 4.51 -19.32
CA LYS A 79 -7.06 5.54 -20.06
C LYS A 79 -5.73 5.05 -20.63
N LEU A 80 -5.22 3.88 -20.23
CA LEU A 80 -3.97 3.32 -20.76
C LEU A 80 -4.18 2.33 -21.91
N ASP A 81 -5.34 1.67 -22.00
CA ASP A 81 -5.69 0.73 -23.08
C ASP A 81 -6.14 1.42 -24.39
N LYS A 82 -5.89 2.73 -24.53
CA LYS A 82 -6.28 3.53 -25.72
C LYS A 82 -5.09 4.20 -26.41
N LYS A 83 -3.89 3.64 -26.31
CA LYS A 83 -2.72 4.17 -27.02
C LYS A 83 -1.96 3.07 -27.75
#